data_AF-J3ASQ1-F1
#
_entry.id   AF-J3ASQ1-F1
#
_cell.length_a   1.000
_cell.length_b   1.000
_cell.length_c   1.000
_cell.angle_alpha   90.00
_cell.angle_beta   90.00
_cell.angle_gamma   90.00
#
_symmetry.space_group_name_H-M   'P 1'
#
loop_
_entity.id
_entity.type
_entity.pdbx_description
1 polymer ?
#
loop_
_entity_poly.entity_id
_entity_poly.type
_entity_poly.pdbx_seq_one_letter_code
_entity_poly.pdbx_strand_id
1 'polypeptide(L)'
;MAMTLTIPAELASRLKASAEAEGKDLESYAIDALHVMSDEDWGYTDDDAYWRELRAEADEILREGGIPLEDVKRWVASWNTEDELPPPEPRVKARG
;
A
#
# COMPACT_ATOMS: atom_id res chain seq x y z
N MET A 1 -10.30 -27.51 -6.54
CA MET A 1 -11.76 -27.28 -6.70
C MET A 1 -11.90 -26.21 -7.77
N ALA A 2 -12.55 -26.46 -8.89
CA ALA A 2 -12.59 -25.51 -10.00
C ALA A 2 -13.76 -24.52 -9.81
N MET A 3 -13.49 -23.21 -9.90
CA MET A 3 -14.51 -22.16 -9.90
C MET A 3 -14.54 -21.47 -11.26
N THR A 4 -15.73 -21.14 -11.74
CA THR A 4 -15.92 -20.40 -12.98
C THR A 4 -16.30 -18.97 -12.66
N LEU A 5 -15.51 -18.01 -13.12
CA LEU A 5 -15.77 -16.59 -12.97
C LEU A 5 -16.31 -16.03 -14.28
N THR A 6 -17.46 -15.37 -14.19
CA THR A 6 -18.02 -14.63 -15.33
C THR A 6 -17.67 -13.16 -15.18
N ILE A 7 -16.84 -12.65 -16.07
CA ILE A 7 -16.41 -11.25 -16.09
C ILE A 7 -16.77 -10.58 -17.41
N PRO A 8 -16.95 -9.24 -17.44
CA PRO A 8 -17.18 -8.52 -18.69
C PRO A 8 -16.04 -8.73 -19.70
N ALA A 9 -16.38 -8.77 -20.99
CA ALA A 9 -15.42 -9.05 -22.06
C ALA A 9 -14.21 -8.08 -22.06
N GLU A 10 -14.47 -6.80 -21.80
CA GLU A 10 -13.43 -5.78 -21.69
C GLU A 10 -12.43 -6.07 -20.56
N LEU A 11 -12.93 -6.54 -19.42
CA LEU A 11 -12.08 -6.91 -18.28
C LEU A 11 -11.27 -8.18 -18.60
N ALA A 12 -11.85 -9.15 -19.30
CA ALA A 12 -11.15 -10.34 -19.74
C ALA A 12 -9.99 -10.01 -20.71
N SER A 13 -10.21 -9.08 -21.65
CA SER A 13 -9.17 -8.62 -22.56
C SER A 13 -8.02 -7.94 -21.83
N ARG A 14 -8.34 -7.08 -20.86
CA ARG A 14 -7.33 -6.41 -20.02
C ARG A 14 -6.54 -7.40 -19.16
N LEU A 15 -7.23 -8.34 -18.52
CA LEU A 15 -6.60 -9.37 -17.69
C LEU A 15 -5.59 -10.20 -18.50
N LYS A 16 -5.98 -10.60 -19.71
CA LYS A 16 -5.11 -11.34 -20.62
C LYS A 16 -3.87 -10.54 -21.04
N ALA A 17 -4.05 -9.27 -21.41
CA ALA A 17 -2.93 -8.41 -21.78
C ALA A 17 -1.95 -8.21 -20.62
N SER A 18 -2.45 -8.03 -19.39
CA SER A 18 -1.59 -7.92 -18.21
C SER A 18 -0.83 -9.20 -17.89
N ALA A 19 -1.49 -10.36 -17.97
CA ALA A 19 -0.82 -11.65 -17.77
C ALA A 19 0.32 -11.87 -18.78
N GLU A 20 0.07 -11.55 -20.06
CA GLU A 20 1.09 -11.62 -21.11
C GLU A 20 2.27 -10.65 -20.87
N ALA A 21 1.98 -9.42 -20.43
CA ALA A 21 3.01 -8.44 -20.12
C ALA A 21 3.92 -8.86 -18.95
N GLU A 22 3.37 -9.58 -17.98
CA GLU A 22 4.12 -10.14 -16.84
C GLU A 22 4.72 -11.53 -17.13
N GLY A 23 4.49 -12.10 -18.31
CA GLY A 23 4.97 -13.43 -18.69
C GLY A 23 4.36 -14.56 -17.85
N LYS A 24 3.18 -14.33 -17.26
CA LYS A 24 2.45 -15.28 -16.43
C LYS A 24 1.34 -15.96 -17.23
N ASP A 25 0.96 -17.17 -16.82
CA ASP A 25 -0.26 -17.77 -17.32
C ASP A 25 -1.50 -17.05 -16.76
N LEU A 26 -2.58 -17.05 -17.54
CA LEU A 26 -3.78 -16.27 -17.23
C LEU A 26 -4.46 -16.73 -15.93
N GLU A 27 -4.41 -18.01 -15.61
CA GLU A 27 -5.07 -18.57 -14.43
C GLU A 27 -4.31 -18.18 -13.16
N SER A 28 -2.99 -18.37 -13.12
CA SER A 28 -2.14 -17.92 -12.02
C SER A 28 -2.23 -16.40 -11.84
N TYR A 29 -2.22 -15.63 -12.93
CA TYR A 29 -2.38 -14.18 -12.86
C TYR A 29 -3.74 -13.76 -12.26
N ALA A 30 -4.82 -14.45 -12.66
CA ALA A 30 -6.15 -14.20 -12.12
C ALA A 30 -6.24 -14.55 -10.63
N ILE A 31 -5.62 -15.66 -10.22
CA ILE A 31 -5.56 -16.09 -8.81
C ILE A 31 -4.77 -15.08 -7.98
N ASP A 32 -3.57 -14.68 -8.43
CA ASP A 32 -2.76 -13.64 -7.76
C ASP A 32 -3.55 -12.33 -7.60
N ALA A 33 -4.25 -11.90 -8.65
CA ALA A 33 -5.06 -10.69 -8.60
C ALA A 33 -6.22 -10.80 -7.58
N LEU A 34 -6.81 -11.99 -7.41
CA LEU A 34 -7.83 -12.24 -6.40
C LEU A 34 -7.23 -12.29 -5.00
N HIS A 35 -6.04 -12.87 -4.82
CA HIS A 35 -5.32 -12.88 -3.54
C HIS A 35 -4.97 -11.47 -3.07
N VAL A 36 -4.55 -10.58 -3.98
CA VAL A 36 -4.29 -9.16 -3.65
C VAL A 36 -5.57 -8.44 -3.18
N MET A 37 -6.74 -8.86 -3.65
CA MET A 37 -8.03 -8.26 -3.28
C MET A 37 -8.67 -8.91 -2.06
N SER A 38 -8.34 -10.16 -1.74
CA SER A 38 -8.76 -10.79 -0.50
C SER A 38 -7.85 -10.33 0.64
N ASP A 39 -8.42 -9.59 1.58
CA ASP A 39 -7.86 -9.29 2.91
C ASP A 39 -7.28 -10.53 3.65
N GLU A 40 -7.59 -11.74 3.17
CA GLU A 40 -7.20 -13.04 3.72
C GLU A 40 -5.68 -13.34 3.66
N ASP A 41 -4.90 -12.76 2.73
CA ASP A 41 -3.47 -13.09 2.64
C ASP A 41 -2.64 -12.46 3.79
N TRP A 42 -3.17 -11.44 4.46
CA TRP A 42 -2.57 -10.87 5.68
C TRP A 42 -3.33 -11.25 6.96
N GLY A 43 -4.51 -11.87 6.84
CA GLY A 43 -5.34 -12.27 7.97
C GLY A 43 -6.02 -11.11 8.69
N TYR A 44 -6.14 -9.93 8.05
CA TYR A 44 -6.76 -8.76 8.65
C TYR A 44 -7.92 -8.25 7.82
N THR A 45 -9.13 -8.20 8.38
CA THR A 45 -10.28 -7.54 7.74
C THR A 45 -10.25 -6.04 8.04
N ASP A 46 -10.80 -5.18 7.17
CA ASP A 46 -10.84 -3.72 7.39
C ASP A 46 -11.44 -3.27 8.75
N ASP A 47 -12.24 -4.11 9.42
CA ASP A 47 -12.84 -3.84 10.75
C ASP A 47 -11.97 -4.34 11.94
N ASP A 48 -10.82 -4.93 11.63
CA ASP A 48 -9.87 -5.39 12.63
C ASP A 48 -9.39 -4.22 13.51
N ALA A 49 -9.14 -4.54 14.78
CA ALA A 49 -8.64 -3.56 15.74
C ALA A 49 -7.38 -2.83 15.22
N TYR A 50 -6.52 -3.55 14.49
CA TYR A 50 -5.33 -3.01 13.84
C TYR A 50 -5.64 -1.83 12.91
N TRP A 51 -6.61 -1.97 11.99
CA TRP A 51 -6.93 -0.90 11.04
C TRP A 51 -7.65 0.28 11.71
N ARG A 52 -8.42 0.03 12.78
CA ARG A 52 -9.00 1.10 13.59
C ARG A 52 -7.94 1.91 14.33
N GLU A 53 -6.95 1.23 14.92
CA GLU A 53 -5.81 1.89 15.56
C GLU A 53 -4.97 2.68 14.55
N LEU A 54 -4.65 2.09 13.39
CA LEU A 54 -3.89 2.76 12.35
C LEU A 54 -4.60 4.03 11.83
N ARG A 55 -5.92 3.97 11.63
CA ARG A 55 -6.71 5.15 11.23
C ARG A 55 -6.71 6.24 12.31
N ALA A 56 -6.87 5.86 13.58
CA ALA A 56 -6.84 6.80 14.68
C ALA A 56 -5.49 7.53 14.77
N GLU A 57 -4.38 6.81 14.59
CA GLU A 57 -3.04 7.38 14.60
C GLU A 57 -2.77 8.26 13.36
N ALA A 58 -3.26 7.85 12.18
CA ALA A 58 -3.20 8.69 10.98
C ALA A 58 -3.98 10.00 11.17
N ASP A 59 -5.18 9.95 11.75
CA ASP A 59 -6.00 11.13 12.06
C ASP A 59 -5.33 12.04 13.10
N GLU A 60 -4.66 11.46 14.10
CA GLU A 60 -3.86 12.19 15.08
C GLU A 60 -2.67 12.92 14.43
N ILE A 61 -1.89 12.23 13.59
CA ILE A 61 -0.77 12.82 12.84
C ILE A 61 -1.27 13.95 11.92
N LEU A 62 -2.42 13.77 11.26
CA LEU A 62 -3.01 14.80 10.39
C LEU A 62 -3.44 16.05 11.16
N ARG A 63 -3.81 15.89 12.44
CA ARG A 63 -4.27 16.95 13.33
C ARG A 63 -3.11 17.68 14.01
N GLU A 64 -2.17 16.93 14.54
CA GLU A 64 -1.07 17.44 15.39
C GLU A 64 0.15 17.84 14.57
N GLY A 65 0.25 17.34 13.34
CA GLY A 65 1.35 17.58 12.42
C GLY A 65 2.25 16.36 12.30
N GLY A 66 2.61 16.02 11.06
CA GLY A 66 3.48 14.89 10.74
C GLY A 66 4.86 15.33 10.28
N ILE A 67 5.71 14.35 10.03
CA ILE A 67 7.01 14.56 9.40
C ILE A 67 6.79 14.75 7.89
N PRO A 68 7.25 15.86 7.28
CA PRO A 68 7.14 16.04 5.84
C PRO A 68 7.93 14.98 5.07
N LEU A 69 7.34 14.46 3.99
CA LEU A 69 7.96 13.42 3.18
C LEU A 69 9.35 13.82 2.65
N GLU A 70 9.57 15.08 2.30
CA GLU A 70 10.86 15.58 1.81
C GLU A 70 11.96 15.59 2.89
N ASP A 71 11.59 15.65 4.17
CA ASP A 71 12.53 15.54 5.28
C ASP A 71 12.93 14.08 5.49
N VAL A 72 11.95 13.17 5.41
CA VAL A 72 12.20 11.71 5.45
C VAL A 72 13.12 11.28 4.30
N LYS A 73 12.85 11.74 3.08
CA LYS A 73 13.68 11.42 1.90
C LYS A 73 15.12 11.88 2.08
N ARG A 74 15.33 13.09 2.61
CA ARG A 74 16.67 13.62 2.88
C ARG A 74 17.39 12.81 3.95
N TRP A 75 16.68 12.44 5.02
CA TRP A 75 17.23 11.61 6.09
C TRP A 75 17.65 10.23 5.56
N VAL A 76 16.77 9.51 4.87
CA VAL A 76 17.09 8.19 4.29
C VAL A 76 18.25 8.27 3.30
N ALA A 77 18.33 9.33 2.49
CA ALA A 77 19.44 9.53 1.56
C ALA A 77 20.79 9.78 2.24
N SER A 78 20.79 10.22 3.50
CA SER A 78 22.01 10.49 4.28
C SER A 78 22.56 9.26 5.02
N TRP A 79 21.80 8.16 5.09
CA TRP A 79 22.21 6.96 5.81
C TRP A 79 23.50 6.35 5.24
N ASN A 80 24.39 5.88 6.13
CA ASN A 80 25.70 5.33 5.78
C ASN A 80 26.62 6.31 5.04
N THR A 81 26.44 7.62 5.27
CA THR A 81 27.36 8.66 4.80
C THR A 81 28.08 9.30 5.98
N GLU A 82 29.18 10.02 5.73
CA GLU A 82 29.88 10.77 6.78
C GLU A 82 29.01 11.92 7.35
N ASP A 83 28.02 12.38 6.60
CA ASP A 83 27.09 13.45 6.95
C ASP A 83 25.67 12.93 7.25
N GLU A 84 25.56 11.76 7.89
CA GLU A 84 24.26 11.19 8.25
C GLU A 84 23.43 12.16 9.10
N LEU A 85 22.23 12.49 8.60
CA LEU A 85 21.32 13.41 9.26
C LEU A 85 20.60 12.71 10.42
N PRO A 86 20.29 13.43 11.51
CA PRO A 86 19.42 12.89 12.55
C PRO A 86 18.00 12.66 12.01
N PRO A 87 17.20 11.78 12.66
CA PRO A 87 15.80 11.60 12.34
C PRO A 87 15.05 12.95 12.33
N PRO A 88 14.22 13.21 11.31
CA PRO A 88 13.49 14.47 11.19
C PRO A 88 12.34 14.57 12.19
N GLU A 89 12.10 15.77 12.70
CA GLU A 89 11.04 16.05 13.68
C GLU A 89 9.69 16.36 12.99
N PRO A 90 8.55 16.04 13.63
CA PRO A 90 7.23 16.43 13.15
C PRO A 90 7.08 17.95 13.03
N ARG A 91 6.46 18.42 11.93
CA ARG A 91 6.09 19.83 11.79
C ARG A 91 4.65 20.00 12.24
N VAL A 92 4.47 20.61 13.42
CA VAL A 92 3.15 20.96 13.94
C VAL A 92 2.43 21.86 12.93
N LYS A 93 1.21 21.50 12.52
CA LYS A 93 0.40 22.42 11.71
C LYS A 93 0.11 23.65 12.55
N ALA A 94 0.51 24.83 12.08
CA ALA A 94 0.13 26.08 12.73
C ALA A 94 -1.39 26.09 12.89
N ARG A 95 -1.88 26.26 14.12
CA ARG A 95 -3.30 26.48 14.41
C ARG A 95 -3.72 27.77 13.69
N GLY A 96 -4.30 27.63 12.51
CA GLY A 96 -4.98 28.69 11.77
C GLY A 96 -6.42 28.82 12.25
#